data_AF-A0A5E4YFK7-F1
#
_entry.id   AF-A0A5E4YFK7-F1
#
_cell.length_a   1.000
_cell.length_b   1.000
_cell.length_c   1.000
_cell.angle_alpha   90.00
_cell.angle_beta   90.00
_cell.angle_gamma   90.00
#
_symmetry.space_group_name_H-M   'P 1'
#
loop_
_entity.id
_entity.type
_entity.pdbx_description
1 polymer ?
#
loop_
_entity_poly.entity_id
_entity_poly.type
_entity_poly.pdbx_seq_one_letter_code
_entity_poly.pdbx_strand_id
1 'polypeptide(L)'
;MSPYEPRPEGLNTDPAPPSVVETLTHQRKSFHLCLDVRGALLNWKPRDFRGMFKHDDGRTMTPDEAKAELLDELSRGHNFIPFGKCDNFDHKEHGCMGHPVIPSNEVET
;
A
#
# COMPACT_ATOMS: atom_id res chain seq x y z
N MET A 1 43.38 44.84 8.61
CA MET A 1 43.50 43.73 7.65
C MET A 1 42.66 42.58 8.17
N SER A 2 41.71 42.09 7.38
CA SER A 2 40.75 41.05 7.81
C SER A 2 41.44 39.68 7.86
N PRO A 3 41.32 38.91 8.96
CA PRO A 3 42.10 37.69 9.20
C PRO A 3 41.54 36.44 8.51
N TYR A 4 40.68 36.60 7.50
CA TYR A 4 40.13 35.45 6.79
C TYR A 4 41.17 34.91 5.82
N GLU A 5 41.70 33.73 6.13
CA GLU A 5 42.40 32.90 5.15
C GLU A 5 41.51 32.70 3.91
N PRO A 6 42.07 32.76 2.69
CA PRO A 6 41.30 32.47 1.49
C PRO A 6 40.73 31.05 1.60
N ARG A 7 39.43 30.90 1.32
CA ARG A 7 38.78 29.59 1.25
C ARG A 7 39.56 28.76 0.22
N PRO A 8 39.98 27.52 0.53
CA PRO A 8 40.71 26.70 -0.44
C PRO A 8 39.87 26.55 -1.71
N GLU A 9 40.44 27.03 -2.82
CA GLU A 9 39.90 26.84 -4.16
C GLU A 9 39.85 25.33 -4.43
N GLY A 10 38.67 24.76 -4.72
CA GLY A 10 38.50 23.33 -4.95
C GLY A 10 37.57 22.60 -3.97
N LEU A 11 36.52 23.28 -3.49
CA LEU A 11 35.41 22.60 -2.81
C LEU A 11 34.69 21.68 -3.82
N ASN A 12 35.16 20.43 -3.90
CA ASN A 12 34.54 19.26 -4.53
C ASN A 12 33.43 19.59 -5.54
N THR A 13 33.82 20.11 -6.71
CA THR A 13 32.91 20.36 -7.85
C THR A 13 32.78 19.14 -8.74
N ASP A 14 33.48 18.07 -8.42
CA ASP A 14 33.39 16.82 -9.16
C ASP A 14 32.00 16.22 -8.89
N PRO A 15 31.25 15.83 -9.93
CA PRO A 15 29.98 15.14 -9.73
C PRO A 15 30.25 13.88 -8.89
N ALA A 16 29.38 13.64 -7.93
CA ALA A 16 29.46 12.44 -7.10
C ALA A 16 29.65 11.20 -8.00
N PRO A 17 30.54 10.26 -7.62
CA PRO A 17 30.80 9.10 -8.45
C PRO A 17 29.49 8.34 -8.74
N PRO A 18 29.31 7.78 -9.95
CA PRO A 18 28.08 7.11 -10.35
C PRO A 18 27.58 6.09 -9.33
N SER A 19 28.49 5.41 -8.61
CA SER A 19 28.18 4.46 -7.54
C SER A 19 27.39 5.05 -6.37
N VAL A 20 27.54 6.35 -6.07
CA VAL A 20 26.79 7.07 -5.03
C VAL A 20 25.43 7.53 -5.56
N VAL A 21 25.36 7.84 -6.86
CA VAL A 21 24.10 8.19 -7.55
C VAL A 21 23.21 6.95 -7.72
N GLU A 22 23.80 5.77 -7.90
CA GLU A 22 23.12 4.48 -8.13
C GLU A 22 22.41 3.94 -6.87
N THR A 23 22.83 4.35 -5.67
CA THR A 23 22.33 3.82 -4.39
C THR A 23 20.94 4.30 -3.93
N LEU A 24 20.25 5.16 -4.69
CA LEU A 24 18.92 5.67 -4.30
C LEU A 24 17.85 5.50 -5.39
N THR A 25 17.89 4.38 -6.13
CA THR A 25 16.79 4.02 -7.02
C THR A 25 15.56 3.60 -6.18
N HIS A 26 14.74 4.56 -5.79
CA HIS A 26 13.45 4.30 -5.16
C HIS A 26 12.54 3.59 -6.17
N GLN A 27 12.53 2.26 -6.14
CA GLN A 27 11.64 1.47 -6.97
C GLN A 27 10.19 1.79 -6.59
N ARG A 28 9.43 2.34 -7.55
CA ARG A 28 8.01 2.64 -7.37
C ARG A 28 7.25 1.34 -7.13
N LYS A 29 6.46 1.30 -6.05
CA LYS A 29 5.57 0.20 -5.72
C LYS A 29 4.12 0.67 -5.76
N SER A 30 3.23 -0.18 -6.27
CA SER A 30 1.78 -0.03 -6.12
C SER A 30 1.30 -0.93 -4.99
N PHE A 31 0.26 -0.50 -4.28
CA PHE A 31 -0.33 -1.24 -3.18
C PHE A 31 -1.82 -1.43 -3.44
N HIS A 32 -2.33 -2.62 -3.19
CA HIS A 32 -3.76 -2.88 -3.20
C HIS A 32 -4.42 -2.26 -1.97
N LEU A 33 -5.62 -1.72 -2.16
CA LEU A 33 -6.44 -1.25 -1.04
C LEU A 33 -6.83 -2.45 -0.16
N CYS A 34 -6.96 -2.22 1.14
CA CYS A 34 -7.49 -3.20 2.08
C CYS A 34 -8.49 -2.56 3.03
N LEU A 35 -9.33 -3.41 3.60
CA LEU A 35 -10.29 -3.06 4.63
C LEU A 35 -9.77 -3.49 6.00
N ASP A 36 -9.70 -2.57 6.95
CA ASP A 36 -9.54 -2.89 8.37
C ASP A 36 -10.85 -3.44 8.93
N VAL A 37 -10.82 -4.69 9.35
CA VAL A 37 -12.01 -5.42 9.80
C VAL A 37 -12.57 -4.86 11.10
N ARG A 38 -11.71 -4.54 12.07
CA ARG A 38 -12.15 -3.95 13.36
C ARG A 38 -12.67 -2.53 13.15
N GLY A 39 -11.98 -1.75 12.31
CA GLY A 39 -12.36 -0.40 11.95
C GLY A 39 -13.76 -0.36 11.30
N ALA A 40 -14.04 -1.28 10.38
CA ALA A 40 -15.36 -1.42 9.78
C ALA A 40 -16.43 -1.78 10.82
N LEU A 41 -16.20 -2.80 11.64
CA LEU A 41 -17.16 -3.25 12.65
C LEU A 41 -17.49 -2.18 13.70
N LEU A 42 -16.51 -1.37 14.11
CA LEU A 42 -16.68 -0.35 15.14
C LEU A 42 -17.35 0.94 14.61
N ASN A 43 -17.07 1.33 13.37
CA ASN A 43 -17.39 2.68 12.90
C ASN A 43 -18.47 2.73 11.80
N TRP A 44 -18.70 1.64 11.07
CA TRP A 44 -19.63 1.66 9.94
C TRP A 44 -21.08 1.56 10.39
N LYS A 45 -21.93 2.37 9.76
CA LYS A 45 -23.39 2.30 9.88
C LYS A 45 -23.92 1.28 8.87
N PRO A 46 -25.15 0.74 9.06
CA PRO A 46 -25.72 -0.24 8.14
C PRO A 46 -25.72 0.17 6.67
N ARG A 47 -25.83 1.48 6.37
CA ARG A 47 -25.76 2.01 5.00
C ARG A 47 -24.38 1.83 4.35
N ASP A 48 -23.32 1.82 5.14
CA ASP A 48 -21.94 1.79 4.65
C ASP A 48 -21.56 0.36 4.20
N PHE A 49 -22.26 -0.66 4.70
CA PHE A 49 -22.13 -2.06 4.25
C PHE A 49 -22.82 -2.34 2.91
N ARG A 50 -23.71 -1.45 2.45
CA ARG A 50 -24.53 -1.71 1.26
C ARG A 50 -23.65 -1.77 0.01
N GLY A 51 -23.67 -2.92 -0.67
CA GLY A 51 -22.93 -3.11 -1.94
C GLY A 51 -21.45 -3.42 -1.76
N MET A 52 -20.96 -3.53 -0.52
CA MET A 52 -19.54 -3.76 -0.21
C MET A 52 -19.14 -5.22 -0.34
N PHE A 53 -20.01 -6.13 0.08
CA PHE A 53 -19.73 -7.57 0.12
C PHE A 53 -20.73 -8.32 -0.74
N LYS A 54 -20.25 -9.38 -1.40
CA LYS A 54 -21.05 -10.29 -2.19
C LYS A 54 -20.76 -11.71 -1.74
N HIS A 55 -21.81 -12.52 -1.76
CA HIS A 55 -21.69 -13.98 -1.67
C HIS A 55 -21.04 -14.53 -2.94
N ASP A 56 -20.59 -15.77 -2.89
CA ASP A 56 -19.98 -16.47 -4.03
C ASP A 56 -20.92 -16.61 -5.24
N ASP A 57 -22.23 -16.59 -4.99
CA ASP A 57 -23.28 -16.60 -6.02
C ASP A 57 -23.47 -15.22 -6.71
N GLY A 58 -22.74 -14.20 -6.26
CA GLY A 58 -22.80 -12.83 -6.76
C GLY A 58 -23.86 -11.94 -6.11
N ARG A 59 -24.69 -12.45 -5.19
CA ARG A 59 -25.68 -11.66 -4.44
C ARG A 59 -24.98 -10.75 -3.44
N THR A 60 -25.42 -9.50 -3.36
CA THR A 60 -24.96 -8.57 -2.32
C THR A 60 -25.41 -9.02 -0.93
N MET A 61 -24.48 -9.01 0.03
CA MET A 61 -24.77 -9.28 1.43
C MET A 61 -25.63 -8.18 2.05
N THR A 62 -26.51 -8.55 2.99
CA THR A 62 -27.15 -7.58 3.89
C THR A 62 -26.12 -7.04 4.90
N PRO A 63 -26.38 -5.90 5.57
CA PRO A 63 -25.46 -5.38 6.57
C PRO A 63 -25.16 -6.36 7.72
N ASP A 64 -26.13 -7.19 8.11
CA ASP A 64 -25.95 -8.16 9.19
C ASP A 64 -25.15 -9.38 8.71
N GLU A 65 -25.39 -9.86 7.49
CA GLU A 65 -24.55 -10.89 6.85
C GLU A 65 -23.10 -10.42 6.73
N ALA A 66 -22.87 -9.19 6.27
CA ALA A 66 -21.53 -8.62 6.13
C ALA A 66 -20.81 -8.50 7.48
N LYS A 67 -21.52 -8.09 8.54
CA LYS A 67 -20.92 -8.05 9.90
C LYS A 67 -20.56 -9.43 10.41
N ALA A 68 -21.40 -10.44 10.17
CA ALA A 68 -21.11 -11.81 10.55
C ALA A 68 -19.84 -12.32 9.84
N GLU A 69 -19.70 -12.03 8.55
CA GLU A 69 -18.51 -12.41 7.78
C GLU A 69 -17.24 -11.73 8.30
N LEU A 70 -17.30 -10.43 8.60
CA LEU A 70 -16.18 -9.70 9.19
C LEU A 70 -15.79 -10.25 10.58
N LEU A 71 -16.76 -10.72 11.36
CA LEU A 71 -16.48 -11.37 12.65
C LEU A 71 -15.83 -12.74 12.45
N ASP A 72 -16.24 -13.50 11.43
CA ASP A 72 -15.61 -14.77 11.08
C ASP A 72 -14.15 -14.56 10.66
N GLU A 73 -13.88 -13.56 9.81
CA GLU A 73 -12.53 -13.18 9.39
C GLU A 73 -11.64 -12.80 10.59
N LEU A 74 -12.14 -12.06 11.57
CA LEU A 74 -11.41 -11.80 12.81
C LEU A 74 -11.13 -13.08 13.60
N SER A 75 -12.08 -14.03 13.62
CA SER A 75 -11.89 -15.31 14.32
C SER A 75 -10.78 -16.15 13.69
N ARG A 76 -10.56 -15.98 12.38
CA ARG A 76 -9.45 -16.58 11.61
C ARG A 76 -8.13 -15.84 11.81
N GLY A 77 -8.15 -14.71 12.53
CA GLY A 77 -6.98 -13.87 12.79
C GLY A 77 -6.71 -12.83 11.70
N HIS A 78 -7.66 -12.62 10.78
CA HIS A 78 -7.53 -11.62 9.72
C HIS A 78 -7.97 -10.25 10.23
N ASN A 79 -7.01 -9.36 10.40
CA ASN A 79 -7.24 -7.96 10.75
C ASN A 79 -7.54 -7.11 9.49
N PHE A 80 -7.06 -7.56 8.32
CA PHE A 80 -7.21 -6.89 7.04
C PHE A 80 -7.75 -7.83 5.97
N ILE A 81 -8.64 -7.30 5.12
CA ILE A 81 -9.20 -8.00 3.96
C ILE A 81 -8.83 -7.23 2.68
N PRO A 82 -8.29 -7.89 1.64
CA PRO A 82 -7.91 -7.22 0.40
C PRO A 82 -9.13 -6.78 -0.42
N PHE A 83 -9.03 -5.62 -1.05
CA PHE A 83 -9.98 -5.17 -2.06
C PHE A 83 -9.61 -5.79 -3.42
N GLY A 84 -10.04 -7.03 -3.63
CA GLY A 84 -9.74 -7.81 -4.84
C GLY A 84 -8.57 -8.79 -4.66
N LYS A 85 -8.04 -9.28 -5.78
CA LYS A 85 -6.96 -10.28 -5.76
C LYS A 85 -5.62 -9.60 -5.52
N CYS A 86 -4.87 -10.09 -4.54
CA CYS A 86 -3.50 -9.69 -4.23
C CYS A 86 -2.69 -10.96 -3.95
N ASP A 87 -1.56 -11.15 -4.63
CA ASP A 87 -0.68 -12.31 -4.48
C ASP A 87 0.32 -12.17 -3.33
N ASN A 88 0.50 -10.97 -2.79
CA ASN A 88 1.45 -10.66 -1.72
C ASN A 88 0.75 -9.87 -0.61
N PHE A 89 -0.20 -10.52 0.07
CA PHE A 89 -1.06 -9.91 1.10
C PHE A 89 -0.89 -10.56 2.47
N ASP A 90 -0.67 -9.75 3.50
CA ASP A 90 -0.66 -10.13 4.90
C ASP A 90 -1.98 -9.71 5.58
N HIS A 91 -2.80 -10.70 5.91
CA HIS A 91 -4.07 -10.47 6.59
C HIS A 91 -3.94 -10.00 8.04
N LYS A 92 -2.75 -10.08 8.65
CA LYS A 92 -2.59 -9.84 10.08
C LYS A 92 -2.04 -8.46 10.41
N GLU A 93 -0.93 -8.04 9.81
CA GLU A 93 -0.23 -6.82 10.26
C GLU A 93 -0.10 -5.76 9.18
N HIS A 94 0.14 -6.14 7.92
CA HIS A 94 0.61 -5.18 6.90
C HIS A 94 -0.35 -4.96 5.72
N GLY A 95 -1.26 -5.88 5.43
CA GLY A 95 -2.05 -5.84 4.21
C GLY A 95 -1.19 -6.12 2.97
N CYS A 96 -1.39 -5.37 1.89
CA CYS A 96 -0.60 -5.55 0.66
C CYS A 96 0.87 -5.16 0.89
N MET A 97 1.79 -6.06 0.55
CA MET A 97 3.24 -5.86 0.71
C MET A 97 3.89 -5.10 -0.47
N GLY A 98 3.08 -4.74 -1.47
CA GLY A 98 3.46 -3.94 -2.62
C GLY A 98 3.89 -4.76 -3.84
N HIS A 99 3.62 -4.21 -5.02
CA HIS A 99 3.92 -4.79 -6.32
C HIS A 99 4.81 -3.84 -7.11
N PRO A 100 5.75 -4.36 -7.93
CA PRO A 100 6.56 -3.51 -8.81
C PRO A 100 5.67 -2.80 -9.83
N VAL A 101 5.85 -1.49 -9.98
CA VAL A 101 5.15 -0.74 -11.03
C VAL A 101 5.90 -0.91 -12.33
N ILE A 102 5.33 -1.65 -13.27
CA ILE A 102 5.81 -1.70 -14.66
C ILE A 102 5.30 -0.42 -15.35
N PRO A 103 6.18 0.46 -15.85
CA PRO A 103 5.74 1.65 -16.58
C PRO A 103 5.00 1.22 -17.86
N SER A 104 3.79 1.73 -18.04
CA SER A 104 2.84 1.34 -19.09
C SER A 104 3.18 1.87 -20.50
N ASN A 105 4.47 2.01 -20.84
CA ASN A 105 4.91 2.58 -22.13
C ASN A 105 5.29 1.52 -23.18
N GLU A 106 4.81 0.29 -23.03
CA GLU A 106 5.05 -0.80 -24.00
C GLU A 106 3.72 -1.52 -24.26
N VAL A 107 2.80 -0.81 -24.90
CA VAL A 107 1.76 -1.48 -25.70
C VAL A 107 2.15 -1.21 -27.14
N GLU A 108 2.96 -2.11 -27.70
CA GLU A 108 3.19 -2.19 -29.14
C GLU A 108 1.84 -2.44 -29.83
N THR A 109 1.42 -1.47 -30.64
CA THR A 109 0.38 -1.61 -31.68
C THR A 109 0.82 -2.55 -32.79
#